data_AF-A0A7S3ASL4-F1
#
_entry.id   AF-A0A7S3ASL4-F1
#
_cell.length_a   1.000
_cell.length_b   1.000
_cell.length_c   1.000
_cell.angle_alpha   90.00
_cell.angle_beta   90.00
_cell.angle_gamma   90.00
#
_symmetry.space_group_name_H-M   'P 1'
#
loop_
_entity.id
_entity.type
_entity.pdbx_description
1 polymer ?
#
loop_
_entity_poly.entity_id
_entity_poly.type
_entity_poly.pdbx_seq_one_letter_code
_entity_poly.pdbx_strand_id
1 'polypeptide(L)'
;MQLADPINTARPVRWQRHRLKACEQVCLRRLKREHTDVLARARGQCTDNCHALMGKYARRAGEIHLRLELAAQEAAIALARLNITSGKVNSVCSPGGPTIIDRREREVVNVTRDKKWRYFTLLECERKLCLVFKNTIESSRIHFAHVDASDGLHFELSTHQTPHNRHPIPDVLFDGSELVDERDKHSERLMAHNVAVLRLPSSKQSSREGEYIFVGGLGPQGGRSPSRQREGIRVTSGTGWPWRKKRYSAPTIALTGYAPTRCLDRRPSRMHLRKEVDQAAACEFDGRLSLVQHQGTFRLFARANLHEGAMSGGRYVQTTSTTDVARWVEPWQPICIRGLRPGTADLYFFAAQTNPIEPSSLLALFPLSHPPHACIGLSFSRDGIEWSRPLVLLRSHLGWRTQTADGTGQIEWRAEDHPVAGLFLASVNGTQEKEAWIYVQHAVYGMSMRKALTRPHVARYRLSGARLLNLTVTALRSLSTSRRLWCRW
;
A
#
# COMPACT_ATOMS: atom_id res chain seq x y z
N MET A 1 -27.70 -22.68 15.34
CA MET A 1 -26.59 -23.51 14.83
C MET A 1 -25.35 -23.13 15.62
N GLN A 2 -24.95 -23.97 16.59
CA GLN A 2 -23.85 -23.68 17.52
C GLN A 2 -22.51 -23.68 16.76
N LEU A 3 -21.75 -22.60 16.90
CA LEU A 3 -20.40 -22.46 16.34
C LEU A 3 -19.43 -23.27 17.19
N ALA A 4 -18.69 -24.17 16.54
CA ALA A 4 -17.61 -24.93 17.16
C ALA A 4 -16.46 -24.01 17.60
N ASP A 5 -15.87 -24.33 18.76
CA ASP A 5 -14.74 -23.63 19.35
C ASP A 5 -13.51 -23.55 18.42
N PRO A 6 -12.72 -22.47 18.49
CA PRO A 6 -11.53 -22.32 17.67
C PRO A 6 -10.44 -23.31 18.12
N ILE A 7 -9.96 -24.10 17.16
CA ILE A 7 -8.84 -25.04 17.30
C ILE A 7 -7.60 -24.28 17.78
N ASN A 8 -7.14 -24.61 18.98
CA ASN A 8 -5.98 -24.02 19.64
C ASN A 8 -4.67 -24.38 18.90
N THR A 9 -4.07 -23.40 18.22
CA THR A 9 -2.92 -23.55 17.31
C THR A 9 -1.56 -23.67 18.01
N ALA A 10 -1.49 -23.71 19.34
CA ALA A 10 -0.25 -23.93 20.09
C ALA A 10 0.27 -25.40 20.07
N ARG A 11 -0.51 -26.34 19.51
CA ARG A 11 -0.15 -27.78 19.47
C ARG A 11 1.07 -28.16 18.60
N PRO A 12 1.37 -27.56 17.43
CA PRO A 12 2.42 -28.07 16.53
C PRO A 12 3.84 -28.00 17.11
N VAL A 13 4.17 -26.93 17.83
CA VAL A 13 5.52 -26.72 18.40
C VAL A 13 5.79 -27.68 19.56
N ARG A 14 4.77 -27.93 20.40
CA ARG A 14 4.85 -28.90 21.51
C ARG A 14 4.91 -30.34 20.97
N TRP A 15 4.22 -30.62 19.86
CA TRP A 15 4.25 -31.90 19.16
C TRP A 15 5.63 -32.22 18.54
N GLN A 16 6.28 -31.23 17.93
CA GLN A 16 7.61 -31.41 17.34
C GLN A 16 8.69 -31.74 18.38
N ARG A 17 8.64 -31.12 19.57
CA ARG A 17 9.58 -31.43 20.67
C ARG A 17 9.42 -32.85 21.22
N HIS A 18 8.19 -33.35 21.34
CA HIS A 18 7.96 -34.72 21.81
C HIS A 18 8.44 -35.78 20.82
N ARG A 19 8.26 -35.56 19.52
CA ARG A 19 8.76 -36.48 18.49
C ARG A 19 10.28 -36.47 18.34
N LEU A 20 10.93 -35.33 18.51
CA LEU A 20 12.40 -35.28 18.53
C LEU A 20 12.96 -36.15 19.66
N LYS A 21 12.41 -36.00 20.88
CA LYS A 21 12.80 -36.82 22.03
C LYS A 21 12.50 -38.31 21.83
N ALA A 22 11.38 -38.65 21.20
CA ALA A 22 11.04 -40.05 20.89
C ALA A 22 11.97 -40.65 19.83
N CYS A 23 12.35 -39.90 18.80
CA CYS A 23 13.29 -40.35 17.76
C CYS A 23 14.71 -40.49 18.33
N GLU A 24 15.13 -39.56 19.18
CA GLU A 24 16.38 -39.61 19.93
C GLU A 24 16.42 -40.84 20.86
N GLN A 25 15.33 -41.14 21.55
CA GLN A 25 15.19 -42.36 22.37
C GLN A 25 15.29 -43.65 21.54
N VAL A 26 14.72 -43.70 20.33
CA VAL A 26 14.83 -44.86 19.44
C VAL A 26 16.25 -45.03 18.91
N CYS A 27 16.93 -43.94 18.52
CA CYS A 27 18.35 -43.95 18.15
C CYS A 27 19.24 -44.41 19.32
N LEU A 28 19.02 -43.88 20.53
CA LEU A 28 19.79 -44.23 21.73
C LEU A 28 19.63 -45.71 22.13
N ARG A 29 18.44 -46.29 21.92
CA ARG A 29 18.21 -47.73 22.15
C ARG A 29 18.92 -48.62 21.13
N ARG A 30 19.09 -48.15 19.89
CA ARG A 30 19.80 -48.88 18.83
C ARG A 30 21.33 -48.78 19.01
N LEU A 31 21.82 -47.62 19.47
CA LEU A 31 23.23 -47.35 19.77
C LEU A 31 23.75 -48.14 20.99
N LYS A 32 22.91 -48.47 21.97
CA LYS A 32 23.32 -49.26 23.15
C LYS A 32 23.76 -50.71 22.88
N ARG A 33 23.81 -51.17 21.61
CA ARG A 33 24.13 -52.55 21.25
C ARG A 33 25.49 -52.75 20.56
N GLU A 34 26.25 -51.70 20.27
CA GLU A 34 27.53 -51.84 19.53
C GLU A 34 28.67 -51.03 20.14
N HIS A 35 29.89 -51.59 20.07
CA HIS A 35 31.12 -51.09 20.70
C HIS A 35 31.53 -49.66 20.27
N THR A 36 32.30 -49.03 21.15
CA THR A 36 32.43 -47.58 21.36
C THR A 36 32.91 -46.72 20.18
N ASP A 37 33.57 -47.29 19.16
CA ASP A 37 34.10 -46.51 18.03
C ASP A 37 33.14 -46.41 16.82
N VAL A 38 32.14 -47.31 16.73
CA VAL A 38 31.05 -47.20 15.74
C VAL A 38 30.03 -46.14 16.17
N LEU A 39 29.95 -45.85 17.47
CA LEU A 39 28.96 -44.95 18.07
C LEU A 39 29.06 -43.51 17.61
N ALA A 40 30.26 -42.98 17.35
CA ALA A 40 30.41 -41.58 16.92
C ALA A 40 29.88 -41.36 15.48
N ARG A 41 30.20 -42.28 14.55
CA ARG A 41 29.71 -42.23 13.15
C ARG A 41 28.22 -42.57 13.07
N ALA A 42 27.77 -43.57 13.82
CA ALA A 42 26.36 -43.96 13.88
C ALA A 42 25.50 -42.87 14.52
N ARG A 43 26.01 -42.14 15.52
CA ARG A 43 25.31 -40.99 16.12
C ARG A 43 25.14 -39.88 15.10
N GLY A 44 26.21 -39.52 14.36
CA GLY A 44 26.15 -38.55 13.25
C GLY A 44 25.08 -38.91 12.20
N GLN A 45 25.14 -40.14 11.67
CA GLN A 45 24.17 -40.64 10.69
C GLN A 45 22.72 -40.71 11.23
N CYS A 46 22.52 -41.02 12.52
CA CYS A 46 21.18 -41.04 13.12
C CYS A 46 20.61 -39.61 13.25
N THR A 47 21.43 -38.62 13.63
CA THR A 47 21.03 -37.21 13.61
C THR A 47 20.68 -36.75 12.20
N ASP A 48 21.50 -37.06 11.20
CA ASP A 48 21.26 -36.65 9.82
C ASP A 48 19.98 -37.26 9.26
N ASN A 49 19.73 -38.54 9.54
CA ASN A 49 18.49 -39.22 9.16
C ASN A 49 17.26 -38.66 9.90
N CYS A 50 17.39 -38.31 11.19
CA CYS A 50 16.32 -37.66 11.94
C CYS A 50 16.02 -36.26 11.40
N HIS A 51 17.05 -35.47 11.08
CA HIS A 51 16.90 -34.16 10.46
C HIS A 51 16.27 -34.26 9.07
N ALA A 52 16.68 -35.23 8.25
CA ALA A 52 16.08 -35.47 6.94
C ALA A 52 14.61 -35.90 7.04
N LEU A 53 14.28 -36.79 7.99
CA LEU A 53 12.90 -37.24 8.23
C LEU A 53 12.02 -36.11 8.76
N MET A 54 12.51 -35.33 9.72
CA MET A 54 11.82 -34.15 10.24
C MET A 54 11.64 -33.08 9.16
N GLY A 55 12.62 -32.91 8.27
CA GLY A 55 12.48 -32.06 7.07
C GLY A 55 11.41 -32.57 6.10
N LYS A 56 11.26 -33.89 5.92
CA LYS A 56 10.15 -34.48 5.14
C LYS A 56 8.79 -34.26 5.82
N TYR A 57 8.69 -34.46 7.13
CA TYR A 57 7.46 -34.21 7.89
C TYR A 57 7.06 -32.73 7.91
N ALA A 58 8.02 -31.81 8.09
CA ALA A 58 7.77 -30.38 8.03
C ALA A 58 7.27 -29.95 6.65
N ARG A 59 7.84 -30.49 5.57
CA ARG A 59 7.35 -30.27 4.20
C ARG A 59 5.92 -30.78 4.01
N ARG A 60 5.64 -32.02 4.42
CA ARG A 60 4.30 -32.62 4.29
C ARG A 60 3.25 -31.93 5.16
N ALA A 61 3.60 -31.49 6.36
CA ALA A 61 2.74 -30.67 7.21
C ALA A 61 2.46 -29.30 6.58
N GLY A 62 3.47 -28.67 5.96
CA GLY A 62 3.32 -27.45 5.17
C GLY A 62 2.40 -27.63 3.96
N GLU A 63 2.48 -28.76 3.25
CA GLU A 63 1.60 -29.08 2.13
C GLU A 63 0.15 -29.30 2.57
N ILE A 64 -0.07 -30.04 3.67
CA ILE A 64 -1.43 -30.27 4.22
C ILE A 64 -2.04 -28.94 4.69
N HIS A 65 -1.26 -28.10 5.38
CA HIS A 65 -1.71 -26.79 5.80
C HIS A 65 -2.12 -25.92 4.60
N LEU A 66 -1.28 -25.88 3.56
CA LEU A 66 -1.58 -25.14 2.32
C LEU A 66 -2.87 -25.65 1.64
N ARG A 67 -3.10 -26.98 1.62
CA ARG A 67 -4.34 -27.56 1.07
C ARG A 67 -5.58 -27.18 1.89
N LEU A 68 -5.47 -27.18 3.21
CA LEU A 68 -6.57 -26.76 4.09
C LEU A 68 -6.85 -25.26 3.96
N GLU A 69 -5.82 -24.43 3.79
CA GLU A 69 -5.97 -22.99 3.50
C GLU A 69 -6.65 -22.75 2.14
N LEU A 70 -6.25 -23.48 1.10
CA LEU A 70 -6.90 -23.44 -0.22
C LEU A 70 -8.38 -23.85 -0.12
N ALA A 71 -8.68 -24.91 0.60
CA ALA A 71 -10.07 -25.35 0.82
C ALA A 71 -10.88 -24.32 1.62
N ALA A 72 -10.30 -23.71 2.66
CA ALA A 72 -10.94 -22.63 3.42
C ALA A 72 -11.14 -21.38 2.54
N GLN A 73 -10.20 -21.07 1.64
CA GLN A 73 -10.32 -19.99 0.67
C GLN A 73 -11.47 -20.26 -0.32
N GLU A 74 -11.56 -21.47 -0.85
CA GLU A 74 -12.65 -21.89 -1.74
C GLU A 74 -14.01 -21.82 -1.03
N ALA A 75 -14.08 -22.26 0.23
CA ALA A 75 -15.29 -22.17 1.04
C ALA A 75 -15.69 -20.72 1.35
N ALA A 76 -14.73 -19.85 1.68
CA ALA A 76 -14.99 -18.42 1.91
C ALA A 76 -15.43 -17.71 0.62
N ILE A 77 -14.83 -18.05 -0.53
CA ILE A 77 -15.25 -17.57 -1.84
C ILE A 77 -16.66 -18.08 -2.18
N ALA A 78 -16.97 -19.34 -1.89
CA ALA A 78 -18.29 -19.92 -2.10
C ALA A 78 -19.35 -19.23 -1.23
N LEU A 79 -19.08 -18.99 0.05
CA LEU A 79 -19.94 -18.22 0.94
C LEU A 79 -20.13 -16.77 0.47
N ALA A 80 -19.07 -16.11 0.02
CA ALA A 80 -19.16 -14.78 -0.57
C ALA A 80 -20.03 -14.77 -1.84
N ARG A 81 -19.90 -15.79 -2.70
CA ARG A 81 -20.74 -15.96 -3.90
C ARG A 81 -22.21 -16.17 -3.56
N LEU A 82 -22.51 -16.98 -2.53
CA LEU A 82 -23.88 -17.19 -2.05
C LEU A 82 -24.52 -15.91 -1.52
N ASN A 83 -23.76 -15.07 -0.82
CA ASN A 83 -24.23 -13.76 -0.38
C ASN A 83 -24.48 -12.79 -1.56
N ILE A 84 -23.70 -12.90 -2.64
CA ILE A 84 -23.89 -12.08 -3.87
C ILE A 84 -25.16 -12.48 -4.63
N THR A 85 -25.49 -13.77 -4.70
CA THR A 85 -26.71 -14.26 -5.38
C THR A 85 -28.01 -13.81 -4.71
N SER A 86 -27.97 -13.29 -3.48
CA SER A 86 -29.13 -12.67 -2.82
C SER A 86 -29.52 -11.28 -3.37
N GLY A 87 -28.86 -10.81 -4.44
CA GLY A 87 -29.26 -9.62 -5.21
C GLY A 87 -28.94 -8.26 -4.57
N LYS A 88 -28.26 -8.22 -3.42
CA LYS A 88 -28.06 -6.97 -2.65
C LYS A 88 -26.66 -6.35 -2.70
N VAL A 89 -25.68 -6.97 -3.35
CA VAL A 89 -24.32 -6.43 -3.37
C VAL A 89 -23.94 -5.98 -4.78
N ASN A 90 -23.98 -4.66 -5.01
CA ASN A 90 -23.44 -4.02 -6.21
C ASN A 90 -21.91 -4.24 -6.26
N SER A 91 -21.50 -5.39 -6.79
CA SER A 91 -20.10 -5.76 -6.94
C SER A 91 -19.45 -4.93 -8.06
N VAL A 92 -18.78 -3.85 -7.66
CA VAL A 92 -18.03 -2.96 -8.58
C VAL A 92 -17.00 -3.75 -9.40
N CYS A 93 -16.32 -4.74 -8.80
CA CYS A 93 -15.28 -5.51 -9.47
C CYS A 93 -15.78 -6.80 -10.17
N SER A 94 -17.09 -6.95 -10.39
CA SER A 94 -17.69 -8.16 -11.00
C SER A 94 -17.02 -8.61 -12.31
N PRO A 95 -16.81 -9.92 -12.55
CA PRO A 95 -16.14 -10.49 -13.74
C PRO A 95 -16.81 -10.17 -15.09
N GLY A 96 -18.12 -9.92 -15.10
CA GLY A 96 -18.87 -9.56 -16.33
C GLY A 96 -18.90 -8.07 -16.65
N GLY A 97 -18.39 -7.19 -15.77
CA GLY A 97 -18.36 -5.75 -16.02
C GLY A 97 -17.32 -5.33 -17.08
N PRO A 98 -17.56 -4.26 -17.85
CA PRO A 98 -16.56 -3.73 -18.76
C PRO A 98 -15.35 -3.19 -18.00
N THR A 99 -14.15 -3.44 -18.53
CA THR A 99 -12.93 -2.74 -18.10
C THR A 99 -12.64 -1.60 -19.07
N ILE A 100 -12.09 -0.50 -18.56
CA ILE A 100 -11.65 0.60 -19.42
C ILE A 100 -10.46 0.13 -20.26
N ILE A 101 -9.48 -0.54 -19.66
CA ILE A 101 -8.26 -0.92 -20.36
C ILE A 101 -8.28 -2.42 -20.64
N ASP A 102 -7.95 -2.80 -21.88
CA ASP A 102 -7.64 -4.20 -22.20
C ASP A 102 -6.19 -4.51 -21.77
N ARG A 103 -5.96 -5.68 -21.17
CA ARG A 103 -4.60 -6.13 -20.84
C ARG A 103 -3.69 -6.22 -22.07
N ARG A 104 -4.25 -6.27 -23.28
CA ARG A 104 -3.51 -6.22 -24.55
C ARG A 104 -2.93 -4.83 -24.87
N GLU A 105 -3.53 -3.76 -24.35
CA GLU A 105 -3.08 -2.36 -24.52
C GLU A 105 -1.98 -1.99 -23.50
N ARG A 106 -1.19 -2.97 -23.07
CA ARG A 106 -0.25 -2.88 -21.96
C ARG A 106 1.18 -2.89 -22.47
N GLU A 107 1.98 -1.97 -21.95
CA GLU A 107 3.43 -2.02 -22.08
C GLU A 107 4.05 -2.31 -20.71
N VAL A 108 4.97 -3.28 -20.66
CA VAL A 108 5.48 -3.83 -19.39
C VAL A 108 6.85 -3.28 -19.05
N VAL A 109 7.01 -2.82 -17.81
CA VAL A 109 8.29 -2.38 -17.27
C VAL A 109 8.78 -3.35 -16.20
N ASN A 110 9.90 -4.02 -16.47
CA ASN A 110 10.51 -4.95 -15.52
C ASN A 110 11.51 -4.30 -14.55
N VAL A 111 11.42 -2.99 -14.32
CA VAL A 111 12.42 -2.26 -13.52
C VAL A 111 12.39 -2.66 -12.03
N THR A 112 11.26 -3.16 -11.52
CA THR A 112 11.18 -3.63 -10.13
C THR A 112 11.49 -5.11 -9.97
N ARG A 113 11.96 -5.80 -11.03
CA ARG A 113 12.19 -7.25 -10.98
C ARG A 113 13.16 -7.57 -9.83
N ASP A 114 12.69 -8.39 -8.91
CA ASP A 114 13.40 -8.85 -7.71
C ASP A 114 13.71 -7.75 -6.66
N LYS A 115 13.13 -6.55 -6.79
CA LYS A 115 13.20 -5.47 -5.78
C LYS A 115 11.89 -5.37 -5.00
N LYS A 116 11.98 -5.18 -3.68
CA LYS A 116 10.81 -5.07 -2.76
C LYS A 116 10.24 -3.65 -2.67
N TRP A 117 10.38 -2.88 -3.75
CA TRP A 117 9.99 -1.48 -3.78
C TRP A 117 8.49 -1.27 -3.58
N ARG A 118 8.13 -0.15 -2.93
CA ARG A 118 6.75 0.22 -2.59
C ARG A 118 6.54 1.74 -2.69
N TYR A 119 5.28 2.14 -2.65
CA TYR A 119 4.84 3.54 -2.58
C TYR A 119 5.33 4.38 -3.77
N PHE A 120 5.09 3.89 -4.98
CA PHE A 120 5.48 4.55 -6.21
C PHE A 120 4.62 5.79 -6.50
N THR A 121 5.25 6.96 -6.56
CA THR A 121 4.67 8.21 -7.07
C THR A 121 5.46 8.64 -8.29
N LEU A 122 4.77 8.83 -9.41
CA LEU A 122 5.32 9.50 -10.58
C LEU A 122 4.97 10.99 -10.50
N LEU A 123 5.94 11.84 -10.82
CA LEU A 123 5.80 13.30 -10.84
C LEU A 123 6.76 13.92 -11.84
N GLU A 124 6.43 15.11 -12.34
CA GLU A 124 7.36 15.85 -13.19
C GLU A 124 8.50 16.45 -12.35
N CYS A 125 9.75 16.24 -12.76
CA CYS A 125 10.97 16.68 -12.12
C CYS A 125 11.93 17.21 -13.19
N GLU A 126 12.48 18.42 -13.07
CA GLU A 126 13.42 18.97 -14.06
C GLU A 126 12.94 18.86 -15.54
N ARG A 127 11.62 18.94 -15.80
CA ARG A 127 10.97 18.70 -17.11
C ARG A 127 11.05 17.25 -17.64
N LYS A 128 11.55 16.33 -16.83
CA LYS A 128 11.47 14.88 -17.01
C LYS A 128 10.38 14.31 -16.12
N LEU A 129 10.07 13.03 -16.32
CA LEU A 129 9.23 12.27 -15.41
C LEU A 129 10.14 11.57 -14.38
N CYS A 130 9.81 11.64 -13.10
CA CYS A 130 10.53 10.95 -12.03
C CYS A 130 9.63 9.92 -11.36
N LEU A 131 10.21 8.78 -11.01
CA LEU A 131 9.62 7.80 -10.11
C LEU A 131 10.19 7.99 -8.71
N VAL A 132 9.35 8.36 -7.77
CA VAL A 132 9.64 8.39 -6.33
C VAL A 132 9.14 7.09 -5.71
N PHE A 133 9.99 6.43 -4.92
CA PHE A 133 9.65 5.14 -4.33
C PHE A 133 10.41 4.89 -3.02
N LYS A 134 10.03 3.80 -2.36
CA LYS A 134 10.68 3.31 -1.14
C LYS A 134 11.19 1.90 -1.32
N ASN A 135 12.36 1.62 -0.76
CA ASN A 135 12.94 0.27 -0.81
C ASN A 135 12.13 -0.75 0.01
N THR A 136 11.64 -0.36 1.19
CA THR A 136 10.80 -1.16 2.08
C THR A 136 9.81 -0.24 2.83
N ILE A 137 8.79 -0.81 3.48
CA ILE A 137 7.87 -0.07 4.38
C ILE A 137 8.66 0.61 5.50
N GLU A 138 9.70 -0.07 5.96
CA GLU A 138 10.51 0.31 7.09
C GLU A 138 11.57 1.38 6.76
N SER A 139 11.94 1.55 5.49
CA SER A 139 13.01 2.47 5.12
C SER A 139 12.62 3.93 5.40
N SER A 140 13.50 4.68 6.07
CA SER A 140 13.39 6.14 6.19
C SER A 140 13.77 6.87 4.90
N ARG A 141 14.39 6.17 3.96
CA ARG A 141 14.84 6.73 2.70
C ARG A 141 13.74 6.69 1.65
N ILE A 142 13.54 7.84 1.04
CA ILE A 142 12.75 8.01 -0.17
C ILE A 142 13.75 8.14 -1.30
N HIS A 143 13.61 7.27 -2.28
CA HIS A 143 14.46 7.23 -3.46
C HIS A 143 13.73 7.85 -4.64
N PHE A 144 14.51 8.28 -5.62
CA PHE A 144 13.96 8.62 -6.92
C PHE A 144 14.79 8.02 -8.07
N ALA A 145 14.16 7.91 -9.22
CA ALA A 145 14.80 7.55 -10.48
C ALA A 145 14.24 8.42 -11.59
N HIS A 146 15.10 8.84 -12.51
CA HIS A 146 14.66 9.55 -13.71
C HIS A 146 14.06 8.54 -14.68
N VAL A 147 12.99 8.93 -15.35
CA VAL A 147 12.54 8.21 -16.54
C VAL A 147 13.49 8.60 -17.66
N ASP A 148 14.22 7.60 -18.16
CA ASP A 148 15.26 7.71 -19.19
C ASP A 148 14.65 7.93 -20.57
N ALA A 149 13.59 7.19 -20.89
CA ALA A 149 13.04 7.13 -22.23
C ALA A 149 11.76 7.95 -22.41
N SER A 150 11.56 8.47 -23.63
CA SER A 150 10.32 9.11 -24.08
C SER A 150 9.10 8.21 -23.95
N ASP A 151 9.29 6.92 -23.69
CA ASP A 151 8.23 5.96 -23.42
C ASP A 151 7.73 5.98 -21.98
N GLY A 152 8.33 6.72 -21.03
CA GLY A 152 7.82 6.69 -19.66
C GLY A 152 8.11 5.39 -18.87
N LEU A 153 8.78 4.42 -19.49
CA LEU A 153 8.93 3.06 -18.98
C LEU A 153 10.31 2.77 -18.42
N HIS A 154 11.36 3.28 -19.05
CA HIS A 154 12.71 3.00 -18.60
C HIS A 154 13.09 3.98 -17.50
N PHE A 155 13.55 3.46 -16.36
CA PHE A 155 14.03 4.30 -15.26
C PHE A 155 15.55 4.18 -15.17
N GLU A 156 16.23 5.30 -15.38
CA GLU A 156 17.65 5.43 -15.13
C GLU A 156 17.86 5.54 -13.61
N LEU A 157 18.40 4.48 -13.03
CA LEU A 157 18.96 4.55 -11.69
C LEU A 157 20.32 5.20 -11.83
N SER A 158 20.53 6.35 -11.20
CA SER A 158 21.85 6.98 -11.10
C SER A 158 22.86 5.95 -10.63
N THR A 159 23.78 5.57 -11.52
CA THR A 159 24.84 4.63 -11.19
C THR A 159 25.97 5.41 -10.56
N HIS A 160 25.83 5.79 -9.29
CA HIS A 160 27.01 5.99 -8.46
C HIS A 160 27.67 4.63 -8.25
N GLN A 161 28.44 4.18 -9.25
CA GLN A 161 29.26 2.98 -9.14
C GLN A 161 30.34 3.26 -8.10
N THR A 162 30.15 2.73 -6.90
CA THR A 162 31.28 2.55 -6.00
C THR A 162 32.04 1.31 -6.47
N PRO A 163 33.38 1.30 -6.45
CA PRO A 163 34.20 0.19 -6.98
C PRO A 163 33.84 -1.21 -6.44
N HIS A 164 33.13 -1.27 -5.31
CA HIS A 164 32.79 -2.51 -4.62
C HIS A 164 31.31 -2.92 -4.73
N ASN A 165 30.44 -2.14 -5.38
CA ASN A 165 29.01 -2.45 -5.45
C ASN A 165 28.52 -2.49 -6.89
N ARG A 166 28.34 -3.72 -7.42
CA ARG A 166 27.88 -3.96 -8.81
C ARG A 166 26.41 -3.64 -9.05
N HIS A 167 25.69 -3.15 -8.04
CA HIS A 167 24.28 -2.80 -8.16
C HIS A 167 24.10 -1.28 -8.12
N PRO A 168 23.40 -0.68 -9.09
CA PRO A 168 23.02 0.74 -9.05
C PRO A 168 22.32 1.02 -7.72
N ILE A 169 22.80 2.02 -6.98
CA ILE A 169 22.15 2.50 -5.77
C ILE A 169 21.24 3.65 -6.22
N PRO A 170 19.92 3.54 -6.05
CA PRO A 170 19.03 4.65 -6.39
C PRO A 170 19.38 5.89 -5.58
N ASP A 171 19.35 7.05 -6.22
CA ASP A 171 19.57 8.33 -5.55
C ASP A 171 18.54 8.51 -4.43
N VAL A 172 19.01 9.07 -3.32
CA VAL A 172 18.18 9.36 -2.16
C VAL A 172 17.62 10.77 -2.35
N LEU A 173 16.31 10.86 -2.52
CA LEU A 173 15.59 12.13 -2.61
C LEU A 173 15.50 12.80 -1.23
N PHE A 174 15.21 11.98 -0.22
CA PHE A 174 15.02 12.42 1.15
C PHE A 174 15.38 11.28 2.09
N ASP A 175 16.22 11.58 3.08
CA ASP A 175 16.56 10.63 4.14
C ASP A 175 15.95 11.12 5.46
N GLY A 176 14.85 10.51 5.86
CA GLY A 176 14.21 10.81 7.15
C GLY A 176 15.09 10.53 8.36
N SER A 177 16.23 9.84 8.21
CA SER A 177 17.20 9.63 9.28
C SER A 177 18.18 10.80 9.48
N GLU A 178 18.40 11.65 8.47
CA GLU A 178 19.26 12.84 8.60
C GLU A 178 18.62 13.97 9.43
N LEU A 179 17.33 13.82 9.74
CA LEU A 179 16.53 14.78 10.49
C LEU A 179 16.42 14.46 11.98
N VAL A 180 17.08 13.39 12.44
CA VAL A 180 17.13 13.03 13.84
C VAL A 180 18.20 13.90 14.51
N ASP A 181 17.80 14.73 15.46
CA ASP A 181 18.72 15.47 16.32
C ASP A 181 19.72 14.48 16.96
N GLU A 182 21.03 14.77 16.90
CA GLU A 182 22.09 13.89 17.41
C GLU A 182 21.91 13.50 18.88
N ARG A 183 21.10 14.28 19.62
CA ARG A 183 20.76 14.03 21.03
C ARG A 183 19.76 12.89 21.23
N ASP A 184 18.92 12.59 20.25
CA ASP A 184 17.87 11.57 20.35
C ASP A 184 18.23 10.38 19.45
N LYS A 185 19.32 9.68 19.79
CA LYS A 185 19.95 8.56 19.05
C LYS A 185 19.04 7.35 18.76
N HIS A 186 17.74 7.43 19.05
CA HIS A 186 16.78 6.34 18.90
C HIS A 186 15.86 6.57 17.69
N SER A 187 16.33 6.17 16.51
CA SER A 187 15.52 5.53 15.46
C SER A 187 14.25 6.24 14.95
N GLU A 188 14.15 7.57 15.04
CA GLU A 188 13.00 8.27 14.50
C GLU A 188 13.05 8.27 12.98
N ARG A 189 12.23 7.42 12.35
CA ARG A 189 12.09 7.37 10.90
C ARG A 189 11.03 8.39 10.50
N LEU A 190 11.38 9.68 10.52
CA LEU A 190 10.48 10.76 10.12
C LEU A 190 10.06 10.59 8.65
N MET A 191 8.79 10.84 8.35
CA MET A 191 8.21 10.69 7.01
C MET A 191 8.49 9.32 6.37
N ALA A 192 8.75 8.31 7.18
CA ALA A 192 9.10 6.98 6.71
C ALA A 192 7.87 6.13 6.40
N HIS A 193 6.66 6.62 6.63
CA HIS A 193 5.46 5.92 6.24
C HIS A 193 4.55 6.83 5.42
N ASN A 194 3.82 6.22 4.48
CA ASN A 194 2.72 6.85 3.77
C ASN A 194 3.02 8.14 3.00
N VAL A 195 4.20 8.24 2.40
CA VAL A 195 4.61 9.48 1.73
C VAL A 195 3.70 9.81 0.55
N ALA A 196 3.27 11.08 0.47
CA ALA A 196 2.75 11.72 -0.72
C ALA A 196 3.67 12.88 -1.12
N VAL A 197 3.81 13.10 -2.43
CA VAL A 197 4.63 14.17 -2.99
C VAL A 197 3.79 14.94 -4.00
N LEU A 198 3.84 16.26 -3.93
CA LEU A 198 3.13 17.17 -4.83
C LEU A 198 4.14 18.20 -5.37
N ARG A 199 4.21 18.35 -6.68
CA ARG A 199 4.90 19.50 -7.31
C ARG A 199 3.92 20.66 -7.42
N LEU A 200 4.29 21.81 -6.90
CA LEU A 200 3.54 23.05 -7.10
C LEU A 200 3.81 23.63 -8.49
N PRO A 201 2.82 24.27 -9.12
CA PRO A 201 3.07 25.08 -10.30
C PRO A 201 4.12 26.15 -9.96
N SER A 202 5.15 26.30 -10.81
CA SER A 202 6.10 27.39 -10.65
C SER A 202 5.34 28.72 -10.64
N SER A 203 5.47 29.50 -9.55
CA SER A 203 4.98 30.87 -9.58
C SER A 203 5.80 31.62 -10.62
N LYS A 204 5.17 32.55 -11.37
CA LYS A 204 5.84 33.30 -12.45
C LYS A 204 7.10 34.08 -12.00
N GLN A 205 7.35 34.17 -10.69
CA GLN A 205 8.44 34.92 -10.08
C GLN A 205 9.51 34.06 -9.37
N SER A 206 9.27 32.78 -9.08
CA SER A 206 10.31 31.92 -8.48
C SER A 206 10.98 31.05 -9.54
N SER A 207 12.29 30.89 -9.36
CA SER A 207 13.24 30.08 -10.13
C SER A 207 12.65 28.92 -10.96
N ARG A 208 13.28 28.60 -12.11
CA ARG A 208 13.04 27.39 -12.93
C ARG A 208 12.95 26.08 -12.13
N GLU A 209 13.48 26.11 -10.92
CA GLU A 209 13.43 25.10 -9.88
C GLU A 209 12.05 25.10 -9.20
N GLY A 210 11.10 24.30 -9.71
CA GLY A 210 9.78 24.15 -9.09
C GLY A 210 9.84 23.77 -7.60
N GLU A 211 8.79 24.11 -6.87
CA GLU A 211 8.62 23.76 -5.45
C GLU A 211 7.91 22.41 -5.31
N TYR A 212 8.33 21.62 -4.34
CA TYR A 212 7.75 20.32 -4.02
C TYR A 212 7.34 20.28 -2.56
N ILE A 213 6.15 19.72 -2.30
CA ILE A 213 5.61 19.46 -0.97
C ILE A 213 5.60 17.95 -0.74
N PHE A 214 6.08 17.55 0.43
CA PHE A 214 6.08 16.18 0.89
C PHE A 214 5.25 16.11 2.15
N VAL A 215 4.36 15.13 2.21
CA VAL A 215 3.63 14.78 3.43
C VAL A 215 3.89 13.32 3.76
N GLY A 216 4.05 13.01 5.05
CA GLY A 216 4.36 11.65 5.47
C GLY A 216 4.11 11.47 6.96
N GLY A 217 3.76 10.25 7.34
CA GLY A 217 3.65 9.85 8.74
C GLY A 217 4.98 9.36 9.29
N LEU A 218 5.04 9.18 10.61
CA LEU A 218 6.16 8.47 11.23
C LEU A 218 6.19 7.00 10.80
N GLY A 219 7.40 6.47 10.61
CA GLY A 219 7.60 5.02 10.51
C GLY A 219 7.31 4.31 11.84
N PRO A 220 7.00 3.01 11.82
CA PRO A 220 6.88 2.23 13.03
C PRO A 220 8.20 2.29 13.81
N GLN A 221 8.15 2.79 15.06
CA GLN A 221 9.30 2.70 15.98
C GLN A 221 9.53 1.22 16.33
N GLY A 222 10.79 0.80 16.27
CA GLY A 222 11.24 -0.50 16.79
C GLY A 222 11.37 -0.54 18.32
N GLY A 223 10.85 0.45 19.06
CA GLY A 223 11.13 0.61 20.48
C GLY A 223 10.10 1.49 21.22
N ARG A 224 10.22 1.49 22.56
CA ARG A 224 9.18 1.83 23.54
C ARG A 224 8.88 3.33 23.76
N SER A 225 9.28 4.27 22.90
CA SER A 225 9.11 5.70 23.26
C SER A 225 7.68 6.21 23.03
N PRO A 226 6.95 6.67 24.08
CA PRO A 226 5.52 6.97 24.04
C PRO A 226 5.20 8.47 23.89
N SER A 227 6.10 9.28 23.31
CA SER A 227 5.89 10.72 23.30
C SER A 227 4.71 11.11 22.38
N ARG A 228 3.63 11.63 22.99
CA ARG A 228 2.38 12.06 22.35
C ARG A 228 2.60 13.11 21.23
N GLN A 229 3.73 13.80 21.22
CA GLN A 229 4.10 14.78 20.19
C GLN A 229 4.63 14.17 18.89
N ARG A 230 4.88 12.86 18.87
CA ARG A 230 5.57 12.22 17.75
C ARG A 230 4.59 11.76 16.66
N GLU A 231 3.37 11.39 16.99
CA GLU A 231 2.43 10.77 16.05
C GLU A 231 1.57 11.78 15.28
N GLY A 232 1.43 11.57 13.97
CA GLY A 232 0.70 12.46 13.08
C GLY A 232 1.24 12.48 11.66
N ILE A 233 0.78 13.46 10.89
CA ILE A 233 1.25 13.73 9.53
C ILE A 233 2.18 14.93 9.60
N ARG A 234 3.36 14.79 9.00
CA ARG A 234 4.35 15.85 8.86
C ARG A 234 4.37 16.38 7.45
N VAL A 235 4.74 17.65 7.30
CA VAL A 235 4.93 18.32 6.02
C VAL A 235 6.34 18.90 5.95
N THR A 236 6.94 18.82 4.77
CA THR A 236 8.15 19.56 4.40
C THR A 236 8.00 20.04 2.97
N SER A 237 8.69 21.12 2.64
CA SER A 237 8.77 21.66 1.29
C SER A 237 10.22 21.87 0.89
N GLY A 238 10.49 21.87 -0.41
CA GLY A 238 11.81 22.17 -0.91
C GLY A 238 11.81 22.59 -2.37
N THR A 239 12.83 23.33 -2.75
CA THR A 239 13.02 23.85 -4.12
C THR A 239 14.24 23.21 -4.78
N GLY A 240 14.20 23.09 -6.10
CA GLY A 240 15.30 22.52 -6.88
C GLY A 240 15.37 21.00 -6.77
N TRP A 241 14.95 20.32 -7.83
CA TRP A 241 15.08 18.87 -7.93
C TRP A 241 16.46 18.50 -8.50
N PRO A 242 17.06 17.36 -8.10
CA PRO A 242 16.82 16.67 -6.84
C PRO A 242 17.33 17.51 -5.67
N TRP A 243 16.77 17.31 -4.47
CA TRP A 243 17.22 18.04 -3.28
C TRP A 243 18.65 17.65 -2.91
N ARG A 244 19.64 18.43 -3.37
CA ARG A 244 20.95 18.43 -2.72
C ARG A 244 20.74 18.92 -1.28
N LYS A 245 21.43 18.32 -0.31
CA LYS A 245 21.28 18.36 1.18
C LYS A 245 20.95 19.69 1.91
N LYS A 246 20.59 20.79 1.25
CA LYS A 246 20.35 22.13 1.84
C LYS A 246 19.14 22.90 1.28
N ARG A 247 18.22 22.28 0.51
CA ARG A 247 17.09 23.01 -0.10
C ARG A 247 15.69 22.54 0.33
N TYR A 248 15.56 21.91 1.49
CA TYR A 248 14.25 21.59 2.07
C TYR A 248 14.11 22.15 3.49
N SER A 249 12.88 22.47 3.87
CA SER A 249 12.52 22.92 5.22
C SER A 249 12.49 21.75 6.19
N ALA A 250 12.83 21.98 7.46
CA ALA A 250 12.69 20.93 8.49
C ALA A 250 11.22 20.47 8.57
N PRO A 251 10.93 19.15 8.60
CA PRO A 251 9.54 18.72 8.63
C PRO A 251 8.79 19.15 9.88
N THR A 252 7.69 19.86 9.68
CA THR A 252 6.79 20.32 10.75
C THR A 252 5.60 19.39 10.89
N ILE A 253 4.95 19.39 12.06
CA ILE A 253 3.71 18.62 12.26
C ILE A 253 2.58 19.38 11.58
N ALA A 254 1.98 18.76 10.56
CA ALA A 254 0.81 19.29 9.86
C ALA A 254 -0.48 18.94 10.62
N LEU A 255 -0.59 17.69 11.08
CA LEU A 255 -1.77 17.14 11.76
C LEU A 255 -1.33 16.22 12.88
N THR A 256 -1.90 16.38 14.08
CA THR A 256 -1.64 15.48 15.21
C THR A 256 -2.39 14.15 15.04
N GLY A 257 -1.77 13.05 15.43
CA GLY A 257 -2.42 11.74 15.51
C GLY A 257 -3.40 11.64 16.70
N TYR A 258 -3.22 12.48 17.73
CA TYR A 258 -4.05 12.53 18.93
C TYR A 258 -5.16 13.56 18.80
N ALA A 259 -6.39 13.12 19.13
CA ALA A 259 -7.60 13.92 19.04
C ALA A 259 -7.81 14.69 17.71
N PRO A 260 -7.44 14.15 16.52
CA PRO A 260 -7.74 14.84 15.28
C PRO A 260 -9.25 14.96 15.12
N THR A 261 -9.72 16.19 14.91
CA THR A 261 -11.15 16.49 14.80
C THR A 261 -11.80 15.62 13.73
N ARG A 262 -12.75 14.77 14.15
CA ARG A 262 -13.57 13.88 13.29
C ARG A 262 -12.80 12.85 12.46
N CYS A 263 -11.58 12.49 12.85
CA CYS A 263 -10.88 11.44 12.15
C CYS A 263 -11.52 10.06 12.37
N LEU A 264 -11.60 9.26 11.31
CA LEU A 264 -12.24 7.94 11.30
C LEU A 264 -11.19 6.82 11.35
N ASP A 265 -10.76 6.47 12.55
CA ASP A 265 -9.97 5.26 12.83
C ASP A 265 -10.57 4.53 14.03
N ARG A 266 -11.46 3.56 13.76
CA ARG A 266 -12.20 2.82 14.80
C ARG A 266 -11.47 1.56 15.29
N ARG A 267 -10.22 1.37 14.87
CA ARG A 267 -9.43 0.25 15.35
C ARG A 267 -9.05 0.49 16.81
N PRO A 268 -8.85 -0.57 17.61
CA PRO A 268 -8.21 -0.42 18.91
C PRO A 268 -6.85 0.23 18.67
N SER A 269 -6.68 1.47 19.13
CA SER A 269 -5.39 2.12 19.01
C SER A 269 -4.35 1.24 19.70
N ARG A 270 -3.22 0.97 19.03
CA ARG A 270 -2.06 0.35 19.70
C ARG A 270 -1.64 1.14 20.94
N MET A 271 -2.02 2.42 21.02
CA MET A 271 -1.84 3.27 22.20
C MET A 271 -2.72 2.85 23.38
N HIS A 272 -3.96 2.37 23.17
CA HIS A 272 -4.84 1.93 24.26
C HIS A 272 -4.39 0.62 24.92
N LEU A 273 -3.56 -0.17 24.22
CA LEU A 273 -2.87 -1.31 24.85
C LEU A 273 -1.80 -0.89 25.87
N ARG A 274 -1.46 0.41 25.93
CA ARG A 274 -0.64 1.02 26.96
C ARG A 274 -1.58 1.84 27.87
N LYS A 275 -1.77 1.40 29.11
CA LYS A 275 -2.76 1.90 30.09
C LYS A 275 -2.72 3.42 30.43
N GLU A 276 -1.90 4.22 29.76
CA GLU A 276 -1.55 5.60 30.14
C GLU A 276 -2.09 6.68 29.18
N VAL A 277 -2.81 6.29 28.14
CA VAL A 277 -3.43 7.25 27.22
C VAL A 277 -4.93 7.22 27.48
N ASP A 278 -5.46 8.35 27.98
CA ASP A 278 -6.90 8.63 27.99
C ASP A 278 -7.51 8.20 26.66
N GLN A 279 -8.77 7.75 26.68
CA GLN A 279 -9.52 7.20 25.54
C GLN A 279 -9.70 8.18 24.34
N ALA A 280 -8.90 9.24 24.24
CA ALA A 280 -8.85 10.13 23.11
C ALA A 280 -8.67 9.34 21.81
N ALA A 281 -9.61 9.55 20.88
CA ALA A 281 -9.56 8.99 19.55
C ALA A 281 -8.21 9.33 18.89
N ALA A 282 -7.49 8.31 18.46
CA ALA A 282 -6.21 8.46 17.79
C ALA A 282 -6.29 7.90 16.38
N CYS A 283 -5.63 8.58 15.44
CA CYS A 283 -5.51 8.13 14.06
C CYS A 283 -4.09 7.73 13.73
N GLU A 284 -3.93 6.47 13.32
CA GLU A 284 -2.61 5.91 13.00
C GLU A 284 -2.10 6.41 11.64
N PHE A 285 -3.02 6.78 10.74
CA PHE A 285 -2.75 7.16 9.36
C PHE A 285 -1.86 6.17 8.60
N ASP A 286 -1.82 4.88 8.96
CA ASP A 286 -0.93 3.80 8.48
C ASP A 286 -1.20 3.29 7.04
N GLY A 287 -1.84 4.11 6.19
CA GLY A 287 -2.05 3.86 4.77
C GLY A 287 -1.48 4.98 3.92
N ARG A 288 -1.13 4.69 2.66
CA ARG A 288 -0.54 5.68 1.74
C ARG A 288 -1.40 6.96 1.67
N LEU A 289 -0.76 8.12 1.86
CA LEU A 289 -1.39 9.42 1.70
C LEU A 289 -1.45 9.83 0.22
N SER A 290 -2.38 10.71 -0.11
CA SER A 290 -2.40 11.44 -1.38
C SER A 290 -2.62 12.92 -1.11
N LEU A 291 -1.83 13.77 -1.76
CA LEU A 291 -1.91 15.21 -1.63
C LEU A 291 -2.16 15.83 -3.02
N VAL A 292 -3.14 16.72 -3.10
CA VAL A 292 -3.47 17.44 -4.33
C VAL A 292 -3.72 18.91 -4.02
N GLN A 293 -3.33 19.81 -4.92
CA GLN A 293 -3.78 21.19 -4.92
C GLN A 293 -4.84 21.36 -6.01
N HIS A 294 -6.05 21.76 -5.60
CA HIS A 294 -7.19 21.91 -6.50
C HIS A 294 -7.93 23.20 -6.17
N GLN A 295 -8.11 24.07 -7.16
CA GLN A 295 -8.82 25.34 -7.00
C GLN A 295 -8.31 26.16 -5.79
N GLY A 296 -6.98 26.26 -5.65
CA GLY A 296 -6.34 27.00 -4.55
C GLY A 296 -6.36 26.31 -3.18
N THR A 297 -6.97 25.13 -3.08
CA THR A 297 -7.06 24.36 -1.83
C THR A 297 -6.18 23.11 -1.90
N PHE A 298 -5.35 22.91 -0.89
CA PHE A 298 -4.68 21.63 -0.65
C PHE A 298 -5.65 20.65 -0.02
N ARG A 299 -5.70 19.44 -0.56
CA ARG A 299 -6.52 18.37 -0.02
C ARG A 299 -5.66 17.14 0.22
N LEU A 300 -5.72 16.65 1.45
CA LEU A 300 -5.02 15.45 1.89
C LEU A 300 -6.04 14.32 2.01
N PHE A 301 -5.71 13.18 1.40
CA PHE A 301 -6.47 11.95 1.51
C PHE A 301 -5.68 10.95 2.32
N ALA A 302 -6.35 10.36 3.31
CA ALA A 302 -5.78 9.33 4.15
C ALA A 302 -6.75 8.15 4.28
N ARG A 303 -6.22 7.02 4.73
CA ARG A 303 -7.04 5.86 5.05
C ARG A 303 -7.97 6.17 6.23
N ALA A 304 -9.20 5.70 6.12
CA ALA A 304 -10.14 5.56 7.23
C ALA A 304 -10.29 4.06 7.55
N ASN A 305 -10.45 3.72 8.83
CA ASN A 305 -10.75 2.36 9.26
C ASN A 305 -12.10 2.36 9.97
N LEU A 306 -13.09 1.73 9.34
CA LEU A 306 -14.50 1.87 9.71
C LEU A 306 -15.01 0.75 10.62
N HIS A 307 -14.34 -0.40 10.64
CA HIS A 307 -14.76 -1.52 11.47
C HIS A 307 -14.24 -1.32 12.88
N GLU A 308 -15.16 -1.18 13.82
CA GLU A 308 -14.85 -1.03 15.23
C GLU A 308 -14.26 -2.33 15.79
N GLY A 309 -13.18 -2.21 16.56
CA GLY A 309 -12.54 -3.37 17.21
C GLY A 309 -11.78 -4.31 16.26
N ALA A 310 -11.96 -4.18 14.95
CA ALA A 310 -11.31 -5.04 13.97
C ALA A 310 -9.90 -4.55 13.65
N MET A 311 -8.91 -5.42 13.77
CA MET A 311 -7.53 -5.11 13.37
C MET A 311 -7.35 -5.11 11.84
N SER A 312 -8.37 -5.54 11.10
CA SER A 312 -8.34 -5.68 9.65
C SER A 312 -9.70 -5.47 8.98
N GLY A 313 -9.68 -5.14 7.68
CA GLY A 313 -10.86 -4.84 6.89
C GLY A 313 -11.48 -3.47 7.18
N GLY A 314 -12.60 -3.15 6.52
CA GLY A 314 -13.32 -1.89 6.70
C GLY A 314 -12.54 -0.66 6.26
N ARG A 315 -11.60 -0.83 5.32
CA ARG A 315 -10.72 0.24 4.87
C ARG A 315 -11.43 1.13 3.88
N TYR A 316 -11.40 2.43 4.16
CA TYR A 316 -11.99 3.45 3.32
C TYR A 316 -11.08 4.68 3.27
N VAL A 317 -11.60 5.81 2.81
CA VAL A 317 -10.84 7.04 2.60
C VAL A 317 -11.54 8.20 3.29
N GLN A 318 -10.73 9.06 3.91
CA GLN A 318 -11.15 10.33 4.50
C GLN A 318 -10.25 11.43 3.98
N THR A 319 -10.72 12.67 4.10
CA THR A 319 -10.01 13.85 3.63
C THR A 319 -10.11 15.01 4.60
N THR A 320 -9.09 15.85 4.60
CA THR A 320 -9.08 17.20 5.17
C THR A 320 -8.50 18.15 4.14
N SER A 321 -8.70 19.45 4.32
CA SER A 321 -8.24 20.49 3.40
C SER A 321 -7.62 21.68 4.12
N THR A 322 -6.82 22.44 3.40
CA THR A 322 -6.27 23.71 3.85
C THR A 322 -5.91 24.58 2.65
N THR A 323 -5.86 25.89 2.84
CA THR A 323 -5.24 26.82 1.88
C THR A 323 -3.76 27.06 2.19
N ASP A 324 -3.30 26.66 3.38
CA ASP A 324 -1.93 26.81 3.86
C ASP A 324 -1.41 25.46 4.37
N VAL A 325 -0.45 24.87 3.66
CA VAL A 325 0.10 23.56 4.01
C VAL A 325 0.82 23.52 5.36
N ALA A 326 1.22 24.67 5.90
CA ALA A 326 1.78 24.76 7.25
C ALA A 326 0.72 24.65 8.34
N ARG A 327 -0.57 24.86 8.02
CA ARG A 327 -1.65 24.93 8.99
C ARG A 327 -2.89 24.17 8.51
N TRP A 328 -3.16 23.01 9.11
CA TRP A 328 -4.34 22.21 8.82
C TRP A 328 -5.36 22.35 9.94
N VAL A 329 -6.44 23.09 9.70
CA VAL A 329 -7.50 23.36 10.68
C VAL A 329 -8.81 22.66 10.38
N GLU A 330 -9.05 22.29 9.11
CA GLU A 330 -10.30 21.66 8.73
C GLU A 330 -10.42 20.25 9.32
N PRO A 331 -11.60 19.87 9.83
CA PRO A 331 -11.81 18.54 10.36
C PRO A 331 -11.69 17.49 9.26
N TRP A 332 -11.31 16.28 9.66
CA TRP A 332 -11.41 15.13 8.78
C TRP A 332 -12.87 14.84 8.48
N GLN A 333 -13.13 14.43 7.24
CA GLN A 333 -14.43 13.94 6.81
C GLN A 333 -14.25 12.75 5.88
N PRO A 334 -15.12 11.74 5.94
CA PRO A 334 -15.09 10.67 4.97
C PRO A 334 -15.44 11.19 3.57
N ILE A 335 -14.84 10.60 2.54
CA ILE A 335 -15.27 10.86 1.16
C ILE A 335 -16.51 10.04 0.84
N CYS A 336 -17.21 10.36 -0.24
CA CYS A 336 -18.41 9.67 -0.66
C CYS A 336 -18.22 9.16 -2.09
N ILE A 337 -18.18 7.85 -2.29
CA ILE A 337 -18.00 7.25 -3.62
C ILE A 337 -19.34 6.62 -4.03
N ARG A 338 -19.95 7.12 -5.10
CA ARG A 338 -21.28 6.66 -5.50
C ARG A 338 -21.30 5.18 -5.84
N GLY A 339 -22.34 4.48 -5.39
CA GLY A 339 -22.48 3.04 -5.61
C GLY A 339 -21.45 2.18 -4.86
N LEU A 340 -20.61 2.77 -4.00
CA LEU A 340 -19.69 2.06 -3.13
C LEU A 340 -19.99 2.40 -1.67
N ARG A 341 -20.75 1.53 -1.00
CA ARG A 341 -21.13 1.75 0.39
C ARG A 341 -19.91 1.57 1.31
N PRO A 342 -19.68 2.46 2.28
CA PRO A 342 -18.62 2.29 3.27
C PRO A 342 -18.66 0.93 3.99
N GLY A 343 -17.49 0.34 4.22
CA GLY A 343 -17.35 -0.97 4.88
C GLY A 343 -17.71 -2.19 4.02
N THR A 344 -18.31 -2.00 2.84
CA THR A 344 -18.66 -3.13 1.95
C THR A 344 -17.51 -3.62 1.06
N ALA A 345 -16.44 -2.83 0.99
CA ALA A 345 -15.22 -3.16 0.27
C ALA A 345 -14.02 -2.51 0.97
N ASP A 346 -12.84 -3.04 0.71
CA ASP A 346 -11.58 -2.47 1.21
C ASP A 346 -10.91 -1.61 0.14
N LEU A 347 -10.81 -0.32 0.43
CA LEU A 347 -10.00 0.67 -0.29
C LEU A 347 -8.69 0.90 0.47
N TYR A 348 -7.58 0.39 -0.07
CA TYR A 348 -6.31 0.43 0.67
C TYR A 348 -5.66 1.82 0.69
N PHE A 349 -5.75 2.54 -0.42
CA PHE A 349 -5.35 3.94 -0.56
C PHE A 349 -6.07 4.58 -1.75
N PHE A 350 -5.88 5.90 -1.91
CA PHE A 350 -6.61 6.70 -2.88
C PHE A 350 -5.68 7.69 -3.55
N ALA A 351 -5.14 7.35 -4.72
CA ALA A 351 -4.21 8.20 -5.45
C ALA A 351 -4.98 9.26 -6.23
N ALA A 352 -5.38 10.31 -5.51
CA ALA A 352 -6.08 11.46 -6.06
C ALA A 352 -5.10 12.51 -6.61
N GLN A 353 -5.46 13.09 -7.74
CA GLN A 353 -4.73 14.19 -8.37
C GLN A 353 -5.67 15.08 -9.18
N THR A 354 -5.18 16.26 -9.57
CA THR A 354 -5.85 17.10 -10.56
C THR A 354 -5.98 16.33 -11.87
N ASN A 355 -7.17 16.37 -12.46
CA ASN A 355 -7.42 15.69 -13.72
C ASN A 355 -6.72 16.44 -14.86
N PRO A 356 -5.73 15.86 -15.53
CA PRO A 356 -4.92 16.61 -16.49
C PRO A 356 -5.65 16.91 -17.79
N ILE A 357 -6.75 16.21 -18.12
CA ILE A 357 -7.57 16.52 -19.31
C ILE A 357 -8.73 17.48 -19.01
N GLU A 358 -9.11 17.62 -17.74
CA GLU A 358 -10.17 18.52 -17.28
C GLU A 358 -9.76 19.13 -15.91
N PRO A 359 -8.89 20.16 -15.91
CA PRO A 359 -8.24 20.67 -14.69
C PRO A 359 -9.19 21.25 -13.64
N SER A 360 -10.45 21.53 -14.02
CA SER A 360 -11.50 21.92 -13.07
C SER A 360 -12.02 20.77 -12.21
N SER A 361 -11.53 19.55 -12.45
CA SER A 361 -11.91 18.32 -11.76
C SER A 361 -10.71 17.57 -11.19
N LEU A 362 -11.02 16.59 -10.35
CA LEU A 362 -10.11 15.61 -9.80
C LEU A 362 -10.38 14.24 -10.39
N LEU A 363 -9.34 13.42 -10.46
CA LEU A 363 -9.47 11.98 -10.67
C LEU A 363 -8.71 11.23 -9.58
N ALA A 364 -9.12 9.99 -9.32
CA ALA A 364 -8.42 9.11 -8.40
C ALA A 364 -8.36 7.69 -8.92
N LEU A 365 -7.19 7.08 -8.75
CA LEU A 365 -6.97 5.66 -8.94
C LEU A 365 -6.84 4.98 -7.59
N PHE A 366 -7.46 3.81 -7.42
CA PHE A 366 -7.41 3.10 -6.14
C PHE A 366 -7.55 1.59 -6.32
N PRO A 367 -6.84 0.79 -5.50
CA PRO A 367 -7.09 -0.64 -5.41
C PRO A 367 -8.38 -0.88 -4.59
N LEU A 368 -9.31 -1.63 -5.16
CA LEU A 368 -10.56 -2.01 -4.52
C LEU A 368 -10.59 -3.53 -4.34
N SER A 369 -10.76 -3.97 -3.09
CA SER A 369 -10.96 -5.38 -2.75
C SER A 369 -12.43 -5.56 -2.39
N HIS A 370 -13.16 -6.27 -3.22
CA HIS A 370 -14.58 -6.54 -3.05
C HIS A 370 -14.82 -8.04 -3.20
N PRO A 371 -14.53 -8.84 -2.16
CA PRO A 371 -14.53 -10.29 -2.25
C PRO A 371 -15.80 -10.85 -2.90
N PRO A 372 -15.67 -11.81 -3.85
CA PRO A 372 -14.46 -12.56 -4.18
C PRO A 372 -13.59 -11.93 -5.29
N HIS A 373 -13.75 -10.63 -5.57
CA HIS A 373 -13.07 -9.94 -6.67
C HIS A 373 -12.21 -8.77 -6.20
N ALA A 374 -11.26 -8.36 -7.04
CA ALA A 374 -10.49 -7.14 -6.86
C ALA A 374 -10.31 -6.41 -8.19
N CYS A 375 -10.13 -5.10 -8.12
CA CYS A 375 -9.90 -4.28 -9.30
C CYS A 375 -9.15 -3.00 -8.95
N ILE A 376 -8.58 -2.35 -9.98
CA ILE A 376 -8.18 -0.95 -9.91
C ILE A 376 -9.38 -0.12 -10.36
N GLY A 377 -9.89 0.71 -9.46
CA GLY A 377 -10.96 1.66 -9.72
C GLY A 377 -10.42 3.01 -10.21
N LEU A 378 -11.20 3.66 -11.06
CA LEU A 378 -11.06 5.07 -11.46
C LEU A 378 -12.33 5.81 -11.06
N SER A 379 -12.21 6.95 -10.38
CA SER A 379 -13.34 7.82 -10.05
C SER A 379 -12.98 9.28 -10.24
N PHE A 380 -13.99 10.13 -10.41
CA PHE A 380 -13.86 11.56 -10.67
C PHE A 380 -14.63 12.38 -9.64
N SER A 381 -14.16 13.59 -9.37
CA SER A 381 -14.75 14.49 -8.38
C SER A 381 -14.57 15.95 -8.79
N ARG A 382 -15.44 16.83 -8.30
CA ARG A 382 -15.29 18.29 -8.48
C ARG A 382 -14.70 18.99 -7.25
N ASP A 383 -14.94 18.44 -6.07
CA ASP A 383 -14.66 19.05 -4.77
C ASP A 383 -13.67 18.23 -3.91
N GLY A 384 -13.39 16.99 -4.31
CA GLY A 384 -12.58 16.02 -3.56
C GLY A 384 -13.33 15.30 -2.44
N ILE A 385 -14.62 15.56 -2.24
CA ILE A 385 -15.45 14.95 -1.20
C ILE A 385 -16.44 13.98 -1.84
N GLU A 386 -17.17 14.41 -2.87
CA GLU A 386 -18.07 13.55 -3.64
C GLU A 386 -17.39 13.01 -4.89
N TRP A 387 -17.43 11.70 -5.04
CA TRP A 387 -16.76 10.94 -6.10
C TRP A 387 -17.76 10.12 -6.90
N SER A 388 -17.58 10.08 -8.22
CA SER A 388 -18.41 9.33 -9.14
C SER A 388 -18.38 7.82 -8.83
N ARG A 389 -19.32 7.07 -9.42
CA ARG A 389 -19.26 5.61 -9.35
C ARG A 389 -17.91 5.12 -9.89
N PRO A 390 -17.24 4.16 -9.23
CA PRO A 390 -15.97 3.66 -9.74
C PRO A 390 -16.18 3.01 -11.10
N LEU A 391 -15.32 3.38 -12.04
CA LEU A 391 -15.13 2.67 -13.29
C LEU A 391 -14.02 1.65 -13.09
N VAL A 392 -14.23 0.43 -13.58
CA VAL A 392 -13.20 -0.61 -13.48
C VAL A 392 -12.12 -0.32 -14.51
N LEU A 393 -10.97 0.17 -14.06
CA LEU A 393 -9.84 0.40 -14.95
C LEU A 393 -9.25 -0.92 -15.40
N LEU A 394 -8.92 -1.77 -14.43
CA LEU A 394 -8.24 -3.05 -14.62
C LEU A 394 -8.69 -4.07 -13.58
N ARG A 395 -8.82 -5.34 -13.99
CA ARG A 395 -9.04 -6.45 -13.07
C ARG A 395 -7.76 -6.85 -12.35
N SER A 396 -7.88 -7.01 -11.04
CA SER A 396 -6.80 -7.45 -10.17
C SER A 396 -7.10 -8.81 -9.56
N HIS A 397 -6.06 -9.53 -9.19
CA HIS A 397 -6.21 -10.71 -8.37
C HIS A 397 -6.57 -10.30 -6.94
N LEU A 398 -7.53 -11.03 -6.36
CA LEU A 398 -7.82 -10.91 -4.94
C LEU A 398 -6.81 -11.77 -4.17
N GLY A 399 -5.85 -11.08 -3.57
CA GLY A 399 -4.91 -11.63 -2.62
C GLY A 399 -5.51 -11.72 -1.23
N TRP A 400 -4.84 -12.50 -0.39
CA TRP A 400 -5.19 -12.63 1.01
C TRP A 400 -3.94 -12.72 1.86
N ARG A 401 -4.03 -12.25 3.09
CA ARG A 401 -3.01 -12.44 4.12
C ARG A 401 -3.68 -12.59 5.47
N THR A 402 -2.97 -13.08 6.46
CA THR A 402 -3.42 -13.03 7.84
C THR A 402 -2.81 -11.83 8.57
N GLN A 403 -3.24 -11.60 9.81
CA GLN A 403 -2.75 -10.49 10.64
C GLN A 403 -1.23 -10.56 10.88
N THR A 404 -0.70 -11.79 11.01
CA THR A 404 0.72 -12.07 11.22
C THR A 404 1.38 -12.65 9.97
N ALA A 405 2.71 -12.57 9.90
CA ALA A 405 3.48 -13.12 8.79
C ALA A 405 3.54 -14.66 8.76
N ASP A 406 3.20 -15.33 9.88
CA ASP A 406 3.22 -16.80 10.00
C ASP A 406 1.91 -17.48 9.59
N GLY A 407 0.94 -16.72 9.06
CA GLY A 407 -0.35 -17.27 8.62
C GLY A 407 -1.41 -17.33 9.72
N THR A 408 -1.21 -16.66 10.86
CA THR A 408 -2.18 -16.66 11.98
C THR A 408 -3.01 -15.36 12.06
N GLY A 409 -4.24 -15.50 12.56
CA GLY A 409 -5.19 -14.40 12.73
C GLY A 409 -6.19 -14.26 11.59
N GLN A 410 -6.96 -13.17 11.63
CA GLN A 410 -8.04 -12.91 10.66
C GLN A 410 -7.49 -12.75 9.23
N ILE A 411 -8.21 -13.33 8.26
CA ILE A 411 -7.91 -13.14 6.84
C ILE A 411 -8.29 -11.72 6.42
N GLU A 412 -7.33 -11.03 5.83
CA GLU A 412 -7.53 -9.77 5.15
C GLU A 412 -7.46 -9.97 3.64
N TRP A 413 -8.48 -9.51 2.94
CA TRP A 413 -8.51 -9.51 1.49
C TRP A 413 -7.90 -8.22 0.94
N ARG A 414 -7.07 -8.33 -0.11
CA ARG A 414 -6.38 -7.20 -0.72
C ARG A 414 -6.27 -7.38 -2.22
N ALA A 415 -6.42 -6.30 -2.97
CA ALA A 415 -5.99 -6.28 -4.36
C ALA A 415 -4.47 -6.49 -4.41
N GLU A 416 -4.00 -7.40 -5.27
CA GLU A 416 -2.57 -7.65 -5.46
C GLU A 416 -1.90 -6.55 -6.29
N ASP A 417 -2.68 -5.84 -7.10
CA ASP A 417 -2.20 -4.74 -7.91
C ASP A 417 -2.54 -3.39 -7.27
N HIS A 418 -1.62 -2.44 -7.34
CA HIS A 418 -1.77 -1.09 -6.80
C HIS A 418 -1.48 -0.05 -7.88
N PRO A 419 -2.29 1.01 -8.02
CA PRO A 419 -1.94 2.12 -8.89
C PRO A 419 -0.70 2.84 -8.36
N VAL A 420 0.17 3.23 -9.28
CA VAL A 420 1.21 4.22 -9.04
C VAL A 420 0.50 5.59 -9.03
N ALA A 421 0.81 6.46 -8.06
CA ALA A 421 0.23 7.80 -8.08
C ALA A 421 0.86 8.60 -9.21
N GLY A 422 0.08 9.41 -9.93
CA GLY A 422 0.55 10.13 -11.11
C GLY A 422 -0.02 9.55 -12.41
N LEU A 423 -0.88 10.32 -13.07
CA LEU A 423 -1.36 10.15 -14.44
C LEU A 423 -0.89 11.36 -15.24
N PHE A 424 -0.28 11.10 -16.39
CA PHE A 424 0.35 12.12 -17.24
C PHE A 424 -0.31 12.15 -18.60
N LEU A 425 -0.41 13.34 -19.18
CA LEU A 425 -0.75 13.51 -20.58
C LEU A 425 0.53 13.68 -21.40
N ALA A 426 0.76 12.79 -22.34
CA ALA A 426 1.83 12.89 -23.34
C ALA A 426 1.23 13.25 -24.70
N SER A 427 1.95 14.05 -25.49
CA SER A 427 1.62 14.24 -26.91
C SER A 427 2.04 13.01 -27.70
N VAL A 428 1.19 12.58 -28.63
CA VAL A 428 1.49 11.45 -29.52
C VAL A 428 2.25 11.97 -30.73
N ASN A 429 3.54 11.65 -30.85
CA ASN A 429 4.37 11.95 -32.04
C ASN A 429 4.29 13.42 -32.52
N GLY A 430 4.20 14.39 -31.61
CA GLY A 430 4.09 15.82 -31.94
C GLY A 430 2.72 16.25 -32.48
N THR A 431 1.72 15.37 -32.47
CA THR A 431 0.34 15.71 -32.81
C THR A 431 -0.36 16.43 -31.66
N GLN A 432 -1.51 17.04 -31.95
CA GLN A 432 -2.40 17.59 -30.92
C GLN A 432 -3.10 16.51 -30.09
N GLU A 433 -3.04 15.25 -30.54
CA GLU A 433 -3.60 14.15 -29.78
C GLU A 433 -2.78 13.91 -28.51
N LYS A 434 -3.51 13.71 -27.42
CA LYS A 434 -2.94 13.43 -26.10
C LYS A 434 -3.25 12.01 -25.70
N GLU A 435 -2.31 11.38 -25.00
CA GLU A 435 -2.49 10.10 -24.34
C GLU A 435 -2.30 10.24 -22.85
N ALA A 436 -3.22 9.66 -22.10
CA ALA A 436 -3.07 9.45 -20.67
C ALA A 436 -2.25 8.17 -20.43
N TRP A 437 -1.15 8.32 -19.69
CA TRP A 437 -0.34 7.20 -19.23
C TRP A 437 -0.68 6.86 -17.78
N ILE A 438 -1.04 5.61 -17.56
CA ILE A 438 -1.45 5.10 -16.25
C ILE A 438 -0.53 3.96 -15.85
N TYR A 439 0.02 4.03 -14.65
CA TYR A 439 0.98 3.07 -14.15
C TYR A 439 0.38 2.23 -13.03
N VAL A 440 0.59 0.92 -13.08
CA VAL A 440 0.11 -0.04 -12.08
C VAL A 440 1.27 -0.92 -11.64
N GLN A 441 1.50 -1.00 -10.34
CA GLN A 441 2.38 -2.00 -9.75
C GLN A 441 1.60 -3.31 -9.61
N HIS A 442 2.07 -4.34 -10.28
CA HIS A 442 1.50 -5.69 -10.21
C HIS A 442 2.16 -6.53 -9.12
N ALA A 443 1.38 -7.44 -8.55
CA ALA A 443 1.84 -8.42 -7.55
C ALA A 443 2.65 -7.76 -6.43
N VAL A 444 2.11 -6.69 -5.85
CA VAL A 444 2.76 -5.89 -4.82
C VAL A 444 3.14 -6.79 -3.64
N TYR A 445 4.43 -6.79 -3.30
CA TYR A 445 4.97 -7.65 -2.24
C TYR A 445 4.17 -7.48 -0.94
N GLY A 446 3.84 -8.58 -0.27
CA GLY A 446 3.12 -8.60 1.00
C GLY A 446 1.64 -8.22 0.95
N MET A 447 1.05 -8.03 -0.24
CA MET A 447 -0.41 -7.95 -0.38
C MET A 447 -1.09 -9.32 -0.37
N SER A 448 -0.34 -10.38 -0.65
CA SER A 448 -0.83 -11.74 -0.70
C SER A 448 0.21 -12.70 -0.12
N MET A 449 -0.26 -13.68 0.64
CA MET A 449 0.55 -14.78 1.19
C MET A 449 0.82 -15.89 0.16
N ARG A 450 0.26 -15.78 -1.06
CA ARG A 450 0.51 -16.76 -2.13
C ARG A 450 2.01 -16.84 -2.41
N LYS A 451 2.61 -18.02 -2.20
CA LYS A 451 4.04 -18.27 -2.46
C LYS A 451 4.41 -18.16 -3.94
N ALA A 452 3.43 -18.34 -4.84
CA ALA A 452 3.59 -18.34 -6.28
C ALA A 452 3.28 -16.99 -6.95
N LEU A 453 3.37 -15.87 -6.22
CA LEU A 453 3.13 -14.57 -6.85
C LEU A 453 4.07 -14.40 -8.05
N THR A 454 3.48 -13.94 -9.15
CA THR A 454 4.23 -13.37 -10.27
C THR A 454 5.19 -12.32 -9.73
N ARG A 455 6.36 -12.21 -10.35
CA ARG A 455 7.37 -11.25 -9.87
C ARG A 455 6.78 -9.84 -9.89
N PRO A 456 6.96 -9.05 -8.81
CA PRO A 456 6.50 -7.67 -8.78
C PRO A 456 7.09 -6.88 -9.96
N HIS A 457 6.25 -6.18 -10.70
CA HIS A 457 6.63 -5.36 -11.86
C HIS A 457 5.71 -4.14 -11.96
N VAL A 458 6.12 -3.12 -12.70
CA VAL A 458 5.28 -1.97 -13.01
C VAL A 458 4.85 -2.10 -14.48
N ALA A 459 3.59 -1.83 -14.78
CA ALA A 459 3.10 -1.77 -16.15
C ALA A 459 2.55 -0.37 -16.42
N ARG A 460 2.74 0.09 -17.65
CA ARG A 460 2.06 1.27 -18.18
C ARG A 460 0.93 0.82 -19.06
N TYR A 461 -0.15 1.57 -18.96
CA TYR A 461 -1.31 1.46 -19.80
C TYR A 461 -1.58 2.80 -20.46
N ARG A 462 -2.04 2.75 -21.70
CA ARG A 462 -2.34 3.93 -22.51
C ARG A 462 -3.84 4.09 -22.63
N LEU A 463 -4.31 5.32 -22.52
CA LEU A 463 -5.70 5.68 -22.73
C LEU A 463 -5.74 6.97 -23.56
N SER A 464 -6.47 7.00 -24.67
CA SER A 464 -6.56 8.23 -25.45
C SER A 464 -7.18 9.36 -24.61
N GLY A 465 -6.67 10.58 -24.78
CA GLY A 465 -7.13 11.76 -24.06
C GLY A 465 -8.62 12.02 -24.31
N ALA A 466 -9.09 11.80 -25.55
CA ALA A 466 -10.50 11.88 -25.91
C ALA A 466 -11.36 10.87 -25.12
N ARG A 467 -10.88 9.64 -24.96
CA ARG A 467 -11.58 8.62 -24.15
C ARG A 467 -11.58 9.00 -22.68
N LEU A 468 -10.46 9.46 -22.11
CA LEU A 468 -10.42 9.94 -20.72
C LEU A 468 -11.35 11.12 -20.49
N LEU A 469 -11.43 12.05 -21.44
CA LEU A 469 -12.35 13.19 -21.38
C LEU A 469 -13.80 12.72 -21.39
N ASN A 470 -14.18 11.80 -22.29
CA ASN A 470 -15.53 11.25 -22.33
C ASN A 470 -15.92 10.54 -21.02
N LEU A 471 -15.01 9.75 -20.44
CA LEU A 471 -15.21 9.10 -19.14
C LEU A 471 -15.39 10.15 -18.03
N THR A 472 -14.57 11.20 -18.03
CA THR A 472 -14.65 12.32 -17.08
C THR A 472 -16.01 13.01 -17.18
N VAL A 473 -16.42 13.45 -18.37
CA VAL A 473 -17.66 14.18 -18.59
C VAL A 473 -18.88 13.34 -18.18
N THR A 474 -18.92 12.07 -18.60
CA THR A 474 -19.99 11.14 -18.22
C THR A 474 -20.07 10.95 -16.71
N ALA A 475 -18.92 10.71 -16.06
CA ALA A 475 -18.85 10.51 -14.62
C ALA A 475 -19.27 11.77 -13.83
N LEU A 476 -18.81 12.96 -14.24
CA LEU A 476 -19.13 14.22 -13.58
C LEU A 476 -20.58 14.67 -13.82
N ARG A 477 -21.19 14.37 -14.98
CA ARG A 477 -22.63 14.58 -15.22
C ARG A 477 -23.50 13.74 -14.29
N SER A 478 -23.04 12.52 -13.96
CA SER A 478 -23.74 11.72 -12.95
C SER A 478 -23.77 12.45 -11.60
N LEU A 479 -22.73 13.23 -11.25
CA LEU A 479 -22.65 13.95 -9.98
C LEU A 479 -23.70 15.06 -9.85
N SER A 480 -23.97 15.82 -10.90
CA SER A 480 -24.88 16.98 -10.84
C SER A 480 -26.37 16.62 -10.71
N THR A 481 -26.77 15.41 -11.09
CA THR A 481 -28.18 15.02 -11.20
C THR A 481 -28.77 14.43 -9.91
N SER A 482 -27.94 14.16 -8.89
CA SER A 482 -28.41 13.58 -7.64
C SER A 482 -28.33 14.59 -6.50
N ARG A 483 -29.44 14.78 -5.77
CA ARG A 483 -29.39 15.39 -4.42
C ARG A 483 -28.39 14.60 -3.57
N ARG A 484 -27.69 15.28 -2.65
CA ARG A 484 -26.61 14.76 -1.74
C ARG A 484 -27.01 13.62 -0.78
N LEU A 485 -28.10 12.90 -1.07
CA LEU A 485 -28.66 11.86 -0.21
C LEU A 485 -27.72 10.66 0.01
N TRP A 486 -26.71 10.48 -0.85
CA TRP A 486 -25.82 9.31 -0.83
C TRP A 486 -24.69 9.38 0.20
N CYS A 487 -24.49 10.53 0.85
CA CYS A 487 -23.34 10.76 1.75
C CYS A 487 -23.75 10.85 3.23
N ARG A 488 -24.78 10.09 3.63
CA ARG A 488 -25.11 9.91 5.06
C ARG A 488 -24.22 8.82 5.63
N TRP A 489 -23.25 9.24 6.43
CA TRP A 489 -22.29 8.41 7.17
C TRP A 489 -22.78 8.04 8.55
#